data_AF-A0A7K2VJ05-F1
#
_entry.id   AF-A0A7K2VJ05-F1
#
_cell.length_a   1.000
_cell.length_b   1.000
_cell.length_c   1.000
_cell.angle_alpha   90.00
_cell.angle_beta   90.00
_cell.angle_gamma   90.00
#
_symmetry.space_group_name_H-M   'P 1'
#
loop_
_entity.id
_entity.type
_entity.pdbx_description
1 polymer ?
#
loop_
_entity_poly.entity_id
_entity_poly.type
_entity_poly.pdbx_seq_one_letter_code
_entity_poly.pdbx_strand_id
1 'polypeptide(L)'
;MSLLVVGLSHRSAPVSVLERAALNADAQVKLVQDTVAADPATEAAVLATCNRIELYADVDKFHAGVAELSTLLAQHSGVGLEELTPFLYVHYEDRAVHHLFSVACGLDSMVVGEGQILGQIKDALARAQDLHTAGRLLNDLFQQALRVGKRAHSETGIDRAGQSLVTFGLEQLAADTDVPGWARGRTALVIGAGSMSSLAAATLARAGVGEIVVANRTFERAERLAQILADAEGATARAVRMDAVAAELTRADVVVSCTGATGLVLTADAVAEAVAGRTGEPAADVSAEAPAGTVDLPPAGAGTDENCPLDLASVQGTPGFSVHGEAAVAGMDAATLEQHAAWVGEGTSLREQGREHDAGGRFTPEADAGLIAALAEAVAAAGRVPEYRRPEPVAEIPRPAPAVFLLDLAMPRDIDAAVHRLAGVRLVDIESLAEASADAPMASDVDQVRRIVSDEVAAFGAAQRAAHITPTVVALRTMAADVVAAEIARLDGRLPGLDDRLRGEIRQTVHRVVDKLLHAPTVRVKQLAAEPGGTGYADALRTLFDLDPETVAAVSRAVDNTDEKDRPA
;
A
#
# COMPACT_ATOMS: atom_id res chain seq x y z
N MET A 1 15.36 18.94 6.78
CA MET A 1 13.95 18.83 6.39
C MET A 1 13.83 18.24 4.99
N SER A 2 13.84 16.92 4.96
CA SER A 2 13.60 16.07 3.80
C SER A 2 12.53 15.05 4.18
N LEU A 3 11.61 14.80 3.26
CA LEU A 3 10.53 13.84 3.44
C LEU A 3 11.08 12.41 3.48
N LEU A 4 10.67 11.63 4.47
CA LEU A 4 11.01 10.22 4.64
C LEU A 4 9.74 9.41 4.86
N VAL A 5 9.67 8.23 4.23
CA VAL A 5 8.63 7.23 4.45
C VAL A 5 9.31 5.92 4.81
N VAL A 6 8.91 5.36 5.94
CA VAL A 6 9.26 4.00 6.35
C VAL A 6 7.98 3.22 6.50
N GLY A 7 7.88 2.06 5.86
CA GLY A 7 6.66 1.28 5.93
C GLY A 7 6.81 -0.12 5.38
N LEU A 8 5.72 -0.87 5.52
CA LEU A 8 5.53 -2.20 4.95
C LEU A 8 4.17 -2.26 4.28
N SER A 9 4.04 -3.11 3.27
CA SER A 9 2.81 -3.29 2.51
C SER A 9 2.66 -4.73 2.06
N HIS A 10 1.49 -5.10 1.53
CA HIS A 10 1.24 -6.41 0.94
C HIS A 10 2.21 -6.79 -0.19
N ARG A 11 2.90 -5.83 -0.82
CA ARG A 11 3.96 -6.10 -1.81
C ARG A 11 5.29 -6.49 -1.19
N SER A 12 5.58 -6.01 0.03
CA SER A 12 6.86 -6.20 0.70
C SER A 12 6.83 -7.22 1.82
N ALA A 13 5.66 -7.46 2.42
CA ALA A 13 5.47 -8.36 3.56
C ALA A 13 4.32 -9.35 3.29
N PRO A 14 4.43 -10.61 3.75
CA PRO A 14 3.30 -11.54 3.73
C PRO A 14 2.19 -11.06 4.68
N VAL A 15 0.95 -11.46 4.40
CA VAL A 15 -0.24 -11.05 5.17
C VAL A 15 -0.09 -11.35 6.66
N SER A 16 0.49 -12.49 7.03
CA SER A 16 0.72 -12.88 8.43
C SER A 16 1.59 -11.88 9.22
N VAL A 17 2.56 -11.24 8.57
CA VAL A 17 3.40 -10.19 9.19
C VAL A 17 2.61 -8.89 9.29
N LEU A 18 1.83 -8.53 8.27
CA LEU A 18 0.97 -7.33 8.31
C LEU A 18 -0.11 -7.42 9.40
N GLU A 19 -0.73 -8.59 9.57
CA GLU A 19 -1.73 -8.83 10.61
C GLU A 19 -1.16 -8.65 12.02
N ARG A 20 0.05 -9.18 12.24
CA ARG A 20 0.75 -9.01 13.52
C ARG A 20 1.23 -7.58 13.73
N ALA A 21 1.61 -6.90 12.66
CA ALA A 21 2.08 -5.52 12.73
C ALA A 21 0.93 -4.48 12.80
N ALA A 22 -0.32 -4.91 12.57
CA ALA A 22 -1.48 -4.04 12.47
C ALA A 22 -1.64 -3.14 13.71
N LEU A 23 -1.66 -1.82 13.48
CA LEU A 23 -1.76 -0.84 14.55
C LEU A 23 -3.23 -0.54 14.88
N ASN A 24 -3.63 -0.71 16.13
CA ASN A 24 -4.92 -0.20 16.60
C ASN A 24 -4.92 1.35 16.69
N ALA A 25 -6.09 1.96 16.88
CA ALA A 25 -6.22 3.43 16.88
C ALA A 25 -5.31 4.11 17.93
N ASP A 26 -5.21 3.55 19.14
CA ASP A 26 -4.39 4.11 20.21
C ASP A 26 -2.89 4.00 19.91
N ALA A 27 -2.45 2.88 19.33
CA ALA A 27 -1.07 2.67 18.89
C ALA A 27 -0.68 3.62 17.76
N GLN A 28 -1.60 3.89 16.82
CA GLN A 28 -1.38 4.88 15.76
C GLN A 28 -1.17 6.28 16.34
N VAL A 29 -1.97 6.70 17.34
CA VAL A 29 -1.81 8.00 18.00
C VAL A 29 -0.46 8.08 18.72
N LYS A 30 -0.10 7.06 19.50
CA LYS A 30 1.17 7.04 20.23
C LYS A 30 2.37 7.04 19.30
N LEU A 31 2.34 6.25 18.24
CA LEU A 31 3.42 6.19 17.24
C LEU A 31 3.71 7.58 16.65
N VAL A 32 2.68 8.31 16.22
CA VAL A 32 2.87 9.65 15.62
C VAL A 32 3.40 10.63 16.66
N GLN A 33 2.87 10.61 17.89
CA GLN A 33 3.33 11.49 18.97
C GLN A 33 4.78 11.22 19.38
N ASP A 34 5.15 9.95 19.53
CA ASP A 34 6.52 9.55 19.86
C ASP A 34 7.50 9.91 18.72
N THR A 35 7.03 9.85 17.46
CA THR A 35 7.84 10.24 16.30
C THR A 35 8.17 11.74 16.35
N VAL A 36 7.19 12.62 16.57
CA VAL A 36 7.45 14.07 16.67
C VAL A 36 8.20 14.45 17.96
N ALA A 37 8.07 13.65 19.02
CA ALA A 37 8.85 13.83 20.23
C ALA A 37 10.32 13.41 20.06
N ALA A 38 10.63 12.59 19.04
CA ALA A 38 11.99 12.19 18.72
C ALA A 38 12.75 13.30 17.97
N ASP A 39 14.02 13.49 18.32
CA ASP A 39 14.90 14.54 17.78
C ASP A 39 15.00 14.60 16.23
N PRO A 40 14.95 13.50 15.45
CA PRO A 40 15.15 13.60 14.01
C PRO A 40 13.92 14.04 13.22
N ALA A 41 12.70 14.08 13.79
CA ALA A 41 11.46 14.33 13.04
C ALA A 41 10.70 15.58 13.52
N THR A 42 10.35 16.45 12.59
CA THR A 42 9.61 17.70 12.88
C THR A 42 8.10 17.54 12.65
N GLU A 43 7.73 16.76 11.65
CA GLU A 43 6.34 16.44 11.32
C GLU A 43 6.20 14.92 11.18
N ALA A 44 5.03 14.36 11.52
CA ALA A 44 4.73 12.96 11.31
C ALA A 44 3.26 12.69 10.96
N ALA A 45 3.01 11.66 10.14
CA ALA A 45 1.69 11.14 9.85
C ALA A 45 1.77 9.61 9.62
N VAL A 46 0.76 8.88 10.09
CA VAL A 46 0.67 7.42 9.91
C VAL A 46 -0.50 7.08 8.99
N LEU A 47 -0.20 6.34 7.92
CA LEU A 47 -1.20 5.68 7.08
C LEU A 47 -1.19 4.19 7.40
N ALA A 48 -2.13 3.76 8.21
CA ALA A 48 -2.35 2.36 8.53
C ALA A 48 -3.68 1.90 7.93
N THR A 49 -3.61 0.93 7.04
CA THR A 49 -4.75 0.27 6.42
C THR A 49 -4.61 -1.24 6.62
N CYS A 50 -5.50 -2.05 6.03
CA CYS A 50 -5.24 -3.48 5.93
C CYS A 50 -3.96 -3.74 5.12
N ASN A 51 -3.80 -3.12 3.95
CA ASN A 51 -2.73 -3.55 3.04
C ASN A 51 -1.37 -2.85 3.27
N ARG A 52 -1.25 -1.94 4.24
CA ARG A 52 -0.02 -1.19 4.51
C ARG A 52 0.01 -0.54 5.89
N ILE A 53 1.22 -0.34 6.37
CA ILE A 53 1.53 0.54 7.51
C ILE A 53 2.70 1.42 7.09
N GLU A 54 2.46 2.72 7.02
CA GLU A 54 3.43 3.70 6.55
C GLU A 54 3.53 4.86 7.52
N LEU A 55 4.75 5.19 7.93
CA LEU A 55 5.08 6.34 8.74
C LEU A 55 5.77 7.37 7.84
N TYR A 56 5.08 8.48 7.60
CA TYR A 56 5.57 9.65 6.88
C TYR A 56 6.14 10.63 7.90
N ALA A 57 7.36 11.10 7.70
CA ALA A 57 7.93 12.14 8.54
C ALA A 57 8.79 13.14 7.75
N ASP A 58 8.85 14.36 8.24
CA ASP A 58 9.88 15.31 7.83
C ASP A 58 11.08 15.18 8.75
N VAL A 59 12.23 14.79 8.20
CA VAL A 59 13.44 14.51 8.97
C VAL A 59 14.63 15.39 8.58
N ASP A 60 15.50 15.64 9.55
CA ASP A 60 16.72 16.43 9.30
C ASP A 60 17.86 15.61 8.69
N LYS A 61 17.98 14.34 9.07
CA LYS A 61 19.04 13.44 8.61
C LYS A 61 18.45 12.10 8.21
N PHE A 62 18.77 11.67 7.00
CA PHE A 62 18.27 10.40 6.43
C PHE A 62 18.55 9.19 7.34
N HIS A 63 19.82 8.89 7.64
CA HIS A 63 20.16 7.68 8.40
C HIS A 63 19.62 7.66 9.83
N ALA A 64 19.63 8.81 10.51
CA ALA A 64 19.07 8.93 11.86
C ALA A 64 17.55 8.76 11.84
N GLY A 65 16.87 9.38 10.86
CA GLY A 65 15.43 9.22 10.65
C GLY A 65 15.04 7.78 10.37
N VAL A 66 15.72 7.09 9.45
CA VAL A 66 15.41 5.68 9.12
C VAL A 66 15.54 4.78 10.34
N ALA A 67 16.63 4.91 11.09
CA ALA A 67 16.87 4.09 12.28
C ALA A 67 15.79 4.32 13.36
N GLU A 68 15.45 5.59 13.63
CA GLU A 68 14.48 5.95 14.65
C GLU A 68 13.06 5.52 14.25
N LEU A 69 12.62 5.87 13.04
CA LEU A 69 11.27 5.53 12.55
C LEU A 69 11.06 4.00 12.50
N SER A 70 12.06 3.24 12.06
CA SER A 70 11.97 1.77 12.02
C SER A 70 11.83 1.18 13.44
N THR A 71 12.58 1.75 14.39
CA THR A 71 12.53 1.35 15.80
C THR A 71 11.16 1.64 16.42
N LEU A 72 10.62 2.83 16.20
CA LEU A 72 9.29 3.22 16.68
C LEU A 72 8.18 2.34 16.06
N LEU A 73 8.26 2.06 14.75
CA LEU A 73 7.35 1.13 14.09
C LEU A 73 7.38 -0.26 14.72
N ALA A 74 8.57 -0.81 14.99
CA ALA A 74 8.72 -2.10 15.66
C ALA A 74 8.12 -2.11 17.07
N GLN A 75 8.38 -1.06 17.85
CA GLN A 75 7.88 -0.94 19.22
C GLN A 75 6.35 -0.88 19.28
N HIS A 76 5.72 -0.07 18.42
CA HIS A 76 4.26 0.12 18.43
C HIS A 76 3.48 -0.99 17.71
N SER A 77 4.11 -1.67 16.75
CA SER A 77 3.54 -2.85 16.09
C SER A 77 3.63 -4.13 16.95
N GLY A 78 4.54 -4.16 17.93
CA GLY A 78 4.79 -5.35 18.74
C GLY A 78 5.57 -6.46 18.02
N VAL A 79 6.07 -6.19 16.81
CA VAL A 79 6.92 -7.10 16.04
C VAL A 79 8.37 -6.63 16.14
N GLY A 80 9.30 -7.56 16.40
CA GLY A 80 10.70 -7.23 16.59
C GLY A 80 11.32 -6.56 15.36
N LEU A 81 12.23 -5.59 15.58
CA LEU A 81 12.88 -4.86 14.49
C LEU A 81 13.63 -5.78 13.52
N GLU A 82 14.32 -6.81 14.03
CA GLU A 82 15.01 -7.81 13.19
C GLU A 82 14.04 -8.57 12.28
N GLU A 83 12.81 -8.81 12.74
CA GLU A 83 11.77 -9.50 11.97
C GLU A 83 11.13 -8.57 10.93
N LEU A 84 10.97 -7.27 11.24
CA LEU A 84 10.39 -6.30 10.30
C LEU A 84 11.37 -5.83 9.23
N THR A 85 12.67 -5.70 9.56
CA THR A 85 13.69 -5.10 8.68
C THR A 85 13.70 -5.66 7.25
N PRO A 86 13.58 -6.97 7.00
CA PRO A 86 13.54 -7.52 5.64
C PRO A 86 12.37 -7.05 4.79
N PHE A 87 11.27 -6.62 5.44
CA PHE A 87 10.01 -6.25 4.78
C PHE A 87 9.76 -4.74 4.76
N LEU A 88 10.56 -3.96 5.50
CA LEU A 88 10.48 -2.50 5.51
C LEU A 88 11.08 -1.93 4.22
N TYR A 89 10.32 -1.08 3.54
CA TYR A 89 10.84 -0.23 2.48
C TYR A 89 11.00 1.20 2.97
N VAL A 90 11.93 1.91 2.33
CA VAL A 90 12.25 3.30 2.62
C VAL A 90 12.18 4.12 1.34
N HIS A 91 11.43 5.23 1.40
CA HIS A 91 11.38 6.22 0.34
C HIS A 91 11.78 7.59 0.87
N TYR A 92 12.58 8.31 0.07
CA TYR A 92 13.15 9.58 0.45
C TYR A 92 12.86 10.63 -0.62
N GLU A 93 12.51 11.84 -0.18
CA GLU A 93 12.21 13.01 -1.01
C GLU A 93 11.23 12.69 -2.14
N ASP A 94 11.61 12.91 -3.40
CA ASP A 94 10.75 12.72 -4.57
C ASP A 94 10.17 11.30 -4.65
N ARG A 95 10.90 10.28 -4.16
CA ARG A 95 10.37 8.91 -4.12
C ARG A 95 9.26 8.74 -3.09
N ALA A 96 9.32 9.44 -1.96
CA ALA A 96 8.26 9.42 -0.96
C ALA A 96 7.00 10.15 -1.47
N VAL A 97 7.18 11.26 -2.20
CA VAL A 97 6.07 11.96 -2.86
C VAL A 97 5.42 11.07 -3.92
N HIS A 98 6.24 10.47 -4.79
CA HIS A 98 5.78 9.53 -5.81
C HIS A 98 5.03 8.35 -5.21
N HIS A 99 5.54 7.78 -4.12
CA HIS A 99 4.90 6.68 -3.40
C HIS A 99 3.50 7.08 -2.93
N LEU A 100 3.36 8.17 -2.17
CA LEU A 100 2.05 8.58 -1.68
C LEU A 100 1.06 8.89 -2.82
N PHE A 101 1.51 9.51 -3.91
CA PHE A 101 0.65 9.78 -5.06
C PHE A 101 0.23 8.47 -5.75
N SER A 102 1.14 7.50 -5.89
CA SER A 102 0.84 6.18 -6.44
C SER A 102 -0.16 5.41 -5.58
N VAL A 103 0.01 5.47 -4.25
CA VAL A 103 -0.93 4.92 -3.27
C VAL A 103 -2.29 5.61 -3.36
N ALA A 104 -2.34 6.94 -3.43
CA ALA A 104 -3.59 7.70 -3.56
C ALA A 104 -4.33 7.42 -4.87
N CYS A 105 -3.60 7.10 -5.94
CA CYS A 105 -4.16 6.64 -7.21
C CYS A 105 -4.59 5.16 -7.20
N GLY A 106 -4.32 4.42 -6.12
CA GLY A 106 -4.66 3.00 -6.02
C GLY A 106 -3.77 2.08 -6.87
N LEU A 107 -2.62 2.56 -7.38
CA LEU A 107 -1.67 1.74 -8.16
C LEU A 107 -0.96 0.70 -7.30
N ASP A 108 -0.73 1.04 -6.04
CA ASP A 108 -0.11 0.18 -5.06
C ASP A 108 -1.13 -0.48 -4.15
N SER A 109 -2.42 -0.46 -4.49
CA SER A 109 -3.46 -1.24 -3.81
C SER A 109 -3.47 -2.68 -4.32
N MET A 110 -3.98 -3.59 -3.49
CA MET A 110 -4.14 -4.99 -3.84
C MET A 110 -5.11 -5.20 -5.00
N VAL A 111 -6.22 -4.45 -4.99
CA VAL A 111 -7.06 -4.23 -6.17
C VAL A 111 -6.75 -2.86 -6.73
N VAL A 112 -6.18 -2.85 -7.93
CA VAL A 112 -5.73 -1.62 -8.60
C VAL A 112 -6.93 -0.72 -8.90
N GLY A 113 -6.87 0.55 -8.48
CA GLY A 113 -7.94 1.52 -8.69
C GLY A 113 -9.03 1.57 -7.62
N GLU A 114 -8.83 0.86 -6.49
CA GLU A 114 -9.77 0.93 -5.38
C GLU A 114 -9.83 2.35 -4.77
N GLY A 115 -10.99 3.00 -4.87
CA GLY A 115 -11.19 4.39 -4.39
C GLY A 115 -11.21 4.57 -2.86
N GLN A 116 -11.14 3.50 -2.06
CA GLN A 116 -11.19 3.59 -0.60
C GLN A 116 -9.95 4.20 0.03
N ILE A 117 -8.80 4.01 -0.62
CA ILE A 117 -7.51 4.53 -0.15
C ILE A 117 -7.53 6.06 -0.02
N LEU A 118 -8.29 6.76 -0.88
CA LEU A 118 -8.49 8.21 -0.78
C LEU A 118 -9.17 8.61 0.54
N GLY A 119 -10.15 7.83 0.99
CA GLY A 119 -10.79 8.03 2.29
C GLY A 119 -9.81 7.82 3.43
N GLN A 120 -9.03 6.74 3.37
CA GLN A 120 -8.03 6.39 4.40
C GLN A 120 -6.91 7.42 4.50
N ILE A 121 -6.42 7.95 3.37
CA ILE A 121 -5.44 9.05 3.34
C ILE A 121 -6.03 10.33 3.95
N LYS A 122 -7.30 10.63 3.64
CA LYS A 122 -7.98 11.79 4.23
C LYS A 122 -8.12 11.65 5.74
N ASP A 123 -8.48 10.48 6.24
CA ASP A 123 -8.64 10.21 7.67
C ASP A 123 -7.28 10.23 8.40
N ALA A 124 -6.21 9.72 7.76
CA ALA A 124 -4.85 9.80 8.27
C ALA A 124 -4.38 11.26 8.40
N LEU A 125 -4.64 12.09 7.38
CA LEU A 125 -4.32 13.52 7.43
C LEU A 125 -5.13 14.24 8.52
N ALA A 126 -6.45 14.00 8.59
CA ALA A 126 -7.30 14.61 9.61
C ALA A 126 -6.79 14.29 11.03
N ARG A 127 -6.41 13.04 11.28
CA ARG A 127 -5.83 12.63 12.56
C ARG A 127 -4.51 13.33 12.86
N ALA A 128 -3.61 13.43 11.86
CA ALA A 128 -2.34 14.12 12.06
C ALA A 128 -2.53 15.62 12.31
N GLN A 129 -3.55 16.25 11.71
CA GLN A 129 -3.95 17.63 11.96
C GLN A 129 -4.53 17.82 13.38
N ASP A 130 -5.44 16.94 13.79
CA ASP A 130 -6.07 16.96 15.14
C ASP A 130 -5.04 16.78 16.25
N LEU A 131 -4.00 15.98 16.00
CA LEU A 131 -2.89 15.77 16.93
C LEU A 131 -1.79 16.84 16.83
N HIS A 132 -1.91 17.79 15.90
CA HIS A 132 -0.90 18.82 15.62
C HIS A 132 0.49 18.25 15.29
N THR A 133 0.52 17.15 14.53
CA THR A 133 1.74 16.43 14.12
C THR A 133 2.02 16.56 12.63
N ALA A 134 1.00 16.88 11.82
CA ALA A 134 1.19 17.36 10.46
C ALA A 134 1.42 18.88 10.45
N GLY A 135 2.64 19.27 10.09
CA GLY A 135 2.96 20.67 9.81
C GLY A 135 2.61 21.04 8.37
N ARG A 136 3.38 21.94 7.78
CA ARG A 136 3.11 22.46 6.44
C ARG A 136 3.40 21.42 5.37
N LEU A 137 4.54 20.72 5.50
CA LEU A 137 5.02 19.83 4.45
C LEU A 137 4.07 18.65 4.25
N LEU A 138 3.73 17.94 5.33
CA LEU A 138 2.85 16.78 5.27
C LEU A 138 1.42 17.18 4.91
N ASN A 139 0.95 18.35 5.37
CA ASN A 139 -0.38 18.82 5.01
C ASN A 139 -0.51 19.11 3.50
N ASP A 140 0.44 19.85 2.92
CA ASP A 140 0.44 20.16 1.50
C ASP A 140 0.58 18.88 0.65
N LEU A 141 1.45 17.96 1.09
CA LEU A 141 1.68 16.67 0.44
C LEU A 141 0.41 15.81 0.40
N PHE A 142 -0.25 15.58 1.53
CA PHE A 142 -1.44 14.73 1.59
C PHE A 142 -2.64 15.37 0.86
N GLN A 143 -2.81 16.68 0.94
CA GLN A 143 -3.84 17.39 0.18
C GLN A 143 -3.59 17.32 -1.33
N GLN A 144 -2.32 17.42 -1.77
CA GLN A 144 -1.98 17.18 -3.17
C GLN A 144 -2.26 15.73 -3.57
N ALA A 145 -1.86 14.74 -2.76
CA ALA A 145 -2.12 13.33 -3.02
C ALA A 145 -3.62 13.05 -3.21
N LEU A 146 -4.49 13.61 -2.36
CA LEU A 146 -5.94 13.50 -2.49
C LEU A 146 -6.48 14.12 -3.79
N ARG A 147 -5.90 15.24 -4.24
CA ARG A 147 -6.28 15.88 -5.52
C ARG A 147 -5.82 15.04 -6.71
N VAL A 148 -4.57 14.56 -6.69
CA VAL A 148 -3.98 13.72 -7.74
C VAL A 148 -4.76 12.41 -7.88
N GLY A 149 -5.05 11.73 -6.78
CA GLY A 149 -5.83 10.50 -6.83
C GLY A 149 -7.25 10.71 -7.36
N LYS A 150 -7.97 11.75 -6.92
CA LYS A 150 -9.29 12.10 -7.49
C LYS A 150 -9.22 12.38 -8.99
N ARG A 151 -8.20 13.12 -9.41
CA ARG A 151 -7.95 13.44 -10.82
C ARG A 151 -7.74 12.16 -11.63
N ALA A 152 -6.88 11.25 -11.17
CA ALA A 152 -6.61 9.98 -11.85
C ALA A 152 -7.87 9.12 -12.00
N HIS A 153 -8.70 9.01 -10.96
CA HIS A 153 -9.97 8.27 -11.02
C HIS A 153 -10.96 8.93 -12.01
N SER A 154 -10.98 10.26 -12.11
CA SER A 154 -11.86 10.98 -13.03
C SER A 154 -11.39 11.02 -14.50
N GLU A 155 -10.07 11.03 -14.74
CA GLU A 155 -9.47 11.21 -16.08
C GLU A 155 -9.08 9.88 -16.75
N THR A 156 -9.10 8.77 -16.01
CA THR A 156 -8.64 7.46 -16.51
C THR A 156 -9.71 6.38 -16.33
N GLY A 157 -9.50 5.22 -16.96
CA GLY A 157 -10.34 4.03 -16.79
C GLY A 157 -10.10 3.25 -15.50
N ILE A 158 -9.22 3.72 -14.60
CA ILE A 158 -8.77 2.94 -13.43
C ILE A 158 -9.91 2.59 -12.46
N ASP A 159 -11.02 3.32 -12.48
CA ASP A 159 -12.21 2.97 -11.67
C ASP A 159 -12.91 1.70 -12.17
N ARG A 160 -12.81 1.39 -13.47
CA ARG A 160 -13.31 0.14 -14.04
C ARG A 160 -12.38 -1.03 -13.72
N ALA A 161 -11.10 -0.74 -13.51
CA ALA A 161 -10.11 -1.68 -12.98
C ALA A 161 -10.37 -1.99 -11.50
N GLY A 162 -10.69 -0.94 -10.73
CA GLY A 162 -10.90 -0.98 -9.30
C GLY A 162 -12.36 -1.12 -8.90
N GLN A 163 -13.10 -2.04 -9.52
CA GLN A 163 -14.36 -2.48 -8.90
C GLN A 163 -14.05 -2.79 -7.43
N SER A 164 -14.83 -2.23 -6.51
CA SER A 164 -14.64 -2.37 -5.05
C SER A 164 -14.16 -3.79 -4.68
N LEU A 165 -13.22 -3.93 -3.74
CA LEU A 165 -12.78 -5.24 -3.22
C LEU A 165 -13.95 -6.20 -2.94
N VAL A 166 -15.08 -5.63 -2.50
CA VAL A 166 -16.34 -6.36 -2.33
C VAL A 166 -16.85 -6.94 -3.66
N THR A 167 -16.99 -6.12 -4.70
CA THR A 167 -17.52 -6.56 -5.99
C THR A 167 -16.60 -7.59 -6.63
N PHE A 168 -15.29 -7.36 -6.63
CA PHE A 168 -14.32 -8.33 -7.10
C PHE A 168 -14.38 -9.63 -6.28
N GLY A 169 -14.52 -9.53 -4.96
CA GLY A 169 -14.76 -10.67 -4.07
C GLY A 169 -16.00 -11.47 -4.44
N LEU A 170 -17.11 -10.80 -4.76
CA LEU A 170 -18.34 -11.45 -5.20
C LEU A 170 -18.18 -12.09 -6.59
N GLU A 171 -17.45 -11.47 -7.52
CA GLU A 171 -17.10 -12.07 -8.82
C GLU A 171 -16.29 -13.35 -8.62
N GLN A 172 -15.28 -13.34 -7.75
CA GLN A 172 -14.51 -14.54 -7.42
C GLN A 172 -15.38 -15.64 -6.81
N LEU A 173 -16.30 -15.29 -5.89
CA LEU A 173 -17.24 -16.26 -5.32
C LEU A 173 -18.23 -16.82 -6.34
N ALA A 174 -18.66 -16.00 -7.31
CA ALA A 174 -19.57 -16.38 -8.39
C ALA A 174 -18.89 -17.21 -9.50
N ALA A 175 -17.56 -17.17 -9.60
CA ALA A 175 -16.77 -17.81 -10.64
C ALA A 175 -17.31 -17.48 -12.05
N ASP A 176 -17.80 -18.48 -12.79
CA ASP A 176 -18.24 -18.32 -14.18
C ASP A 176 -19.67 -17.78 -14.32
N THR A 177 -20.36 -17.51 -13.21
CA THR A 177 -21.74 -16.98 -13.21
C THR A 177 -21.72 -15.47 -13.02
N ASP A 178 -22.64 -14.75 -13.67
CA ASP A 178 -22.83 -13.35 -13.39
C ASP A 178 -23.26 -13.12 -11.94
N VAL A 179 -22.67 -12.13 -11.27
CA VAL A 179 -22.96 -11.85 -9.84
C VAL A 179 -24.46 -11.65 -9.57
N PRO A 180 -25.24 -10.93 -10.41
CA PRO A 180 -26.68 -10.80 -10.19
C PRO A 180 -27.44 -12.12 -10.29
N GLY A 181 -27.16 -12.96 -11.29
CA GLY A 181 -27.73 -14.29 -11.42
C GLY A 181 -27.37 -15.21 -10.25
N TRP A 182 -26.13 -15.16 -9.80
CA TRP A 182 -25.62 -15.93 -8.66
C TRP A 182 -26.23 -15.48 -7.32
N ALA A 183 -26.38 -14.16 -7.10
CA ALA A 183 -26.86 -13.61 -5.84
C ALA A 183 -28.40 -13.69 -5.67
N ARG A 184 -29.14 -13.82 -6.77
CA ARG A 184 -30.60 -13.72 -6.78
C ARG A 184 -31.28 -14.67 -5.81
N GLY A 185 -32.03 -14.12 -4.85
CA GLY A 185 -32.86 -14.89 -3.92
C GLY A 185 -32.10 -15.63 -2.82
N ARG A 186 -30.78 -15.44 -2.72
CA ARG A 186 -29.96 -15.98 -1.62
C ARG A 186 -30.12 -15.16 -0.34
N THR A 187 -29.74 -15.75 0.79
CA THR A 187 -29.63 -15.05 2.08
C THR A 187 -28.17 -14.70 2.36
N ALA A 188 -27.89 -13.43 2.61
CA ALA A 188 -26.56 -12.96 2.97
C ALA A 188 -26.47 -12.58 4.45
N LEU A 189 -25.37 -12.95 5.11
CA LEU A 189 -25.01 -12.52 6.46
C LEU A 189 -23.81 -11.57 6.38
N VAL A 190 -23.98 -10.34 6.83
CA VAL A 190 -22.91 -9.34 6.90
C VAL A 190 -22.49 -9.17 8.35
N ILE A 191 -21.23 -9.47 8.65
CA ILE A 191 -20.65 -9.35 9.98
C ILE A 191 -19.81 -8.08 10.05
N GLY A 192 -20.28 -7.14 10.87
CA GLY A 192 -19.78 -5.78 10.98
C GLY A 192 -20.80 -4.75 10.50
N ALA A 193 -20.63 -3.51 10.96
CA ALA A 193 -21.42 -2.36 10.52
C ALA A 193 -20.50 -1.15 10.24
N GLY A 194 -19.29 -1.42 9.75
CA GLY A 194 -18.32 -0.41 9.34
C GLY A 194 -18.62 0.14 7.94
N SER A 195 -17.78 1.04 7.45
CA SER A 195 -17.84 1.54 6.06
C SER A 195 -17.78 0.39 5.05
N MET A 196 -16.86 -0.56 5.27
CA MET A 196 -16.71 -1.77 4.45
C MET A 196 -17.94 -2.67 4.48
N SER A 197 -18.45 -3.00 5.67
CA SER A 197 -19.67 -3.80 5.82
C SER A 197 -20.87 -3.12 5.18
N SER A 198 -20.96 -1.79 5.25
CA SER A 198 -22.05 -1.02 4.65
C SER A 198 -21.97 -1.07 3.12
N LEU A 199 -20.77 -0.93 2.55
CA LEU A 199 -20.55 -1.08 1.11
C LEU A 199 -20.82 -2.50 0.64
N ALA A 200 -20.40 -3.51 1.42
CA ALA A 200 -20.68 -4.91 1.15
C ALA A 200 -22.18 -5.20 1.11
N ALA A 201 -22.91 -4.77 2.14
CA ALA A 201 -24.34 -4.94 2.22
C ALA A 201 -25.08 -4.20 1.08
N ALA A 202 -24.68 -2.97 0.75
CA ALA A 202 -25.25 -2.22 -0.36
C ALA A 202 -24.95 -2.88 -1.73
N THR A 203 -23.79 -3.49 -1.90
CA THR A 203 -23.40 -4.20 -3.13
C THR A 203 -24.19 -5.49 -3.28
N LEU A 204 -24.36 -6.26 -2.20
CA LEU A 204 -25.21 -7.45 -2.16
C LEU A 204 -26.68 -7.12 -2.46
N ALA A 205 -27.20 -6.02 -1.91
CA ALA A 205 -28.55 -5.55 -2.19
C ALA A 205 -28.74 -5.23 -3.68
N ARG A 206 -27.79 -4.50 -4.29
CA ARG A 206 -27.80 -4.22 -5.74
C ARG A 206 -27.65 -5.48 -6.59
N ALA A 207 -26.94 -6.49 -6.12
CA ALA A 207 -26.80 -7.78 -6.78
C ALA A 207 -28.09 -8.62 -6.75
N GLY A 208 -29.08 -8.28 -5.91
CA GLY A 208 -30.39 -8.95 -5.87
C GLY A 208 -30.51 -10.08 -4.85
N VAL A 209 -29.69 -10.07 -3.80
CA VAL A 209 -29.86 -10.92 -2.61
C VAL A 209 -31.27 -10.74 -2.03
N GLY A 210 -31.92 -11.83 -1.62
CA GLY A 210 -33.30 -11.79 -1.13
C GLY A 210 -33.43 -11.26 0.30
N GLU A 211 -32.52 -11.68 1.18
CA GLU A 211 -32.47 -11.27 2.59
C GLU A 211 -31.03 -10.94 3.01
N ILE A 212 -30.84 -9.82 3.69
CA ILE A 212 -29.58 -9.38 4.28
C ILE A 212 -29.71 -9.32 5.79
N VAL A 213 -28.93 -10.15 6.48
CA VAL A 213 -28.84 -10.18 7.94
C VAL A 213 -27.57 -9.45 8.35
N VAL A 214 -27.67 -8.40 9.17
CA VAL A 214 -26.52 -7.64 9.64
C VAL A 214 -26.24 -7.96 11.11
N ALA A 215 -25.06 -8.50 11.39
CA ALA A 215 -24.60 -8.78 12.75
C ALA A 215 -23.51 -7.78 13.14
N ASN A 216 -23.58 -7.19 14.33
CA ASN A 216 -22.51 -6.35 14.83
C ASN A 216 -22.37 -6.42 16.35
N ARG A 217 -21.16 -6.16 16.86
CA ARG A 217 -20.88 -6.14 18.31
C ARG A 217 -21.75 -5.10 19.03
N THR A 218 -21.88 -3.93 18.43
CA THR A 218 -22.83 -2.89 18.86
C THR A 218 -24.10 -3.02 18.03
N PHE A 219 -25.16 -3.57 18.63
CA PHE A 219 -26.42 -3.89 17.96
C PHE A 219 -27.07 -2.67 17.26
N GLU A 220 -27.07 -1.50 17.90
CA GLU A 220 -27.64 -0.26 17.35
C GLU A 220 -27.02 0.13 15.99
N ARG A 221 -25.73 -0.18 15.76
CA ARG A 221 -25.08 0.09 14.47
C ARG A 221 -25.58 -0.87 13.38
N ALA A 222 -25.84 -2.13 13.73
CA ALA A 222 -26.44 -3.09 12.81
C ALA A 222 -27.88 -2.70 12.47
N GLU A 223 -28.67 -2.26 13.46
CA GLU A 223 -30.04 -1.74 13.23
C GLU A 223 -30.04 -0.55 12.28
N ARG A 224 -29.13 0.41 12.50
CA ARG A 224 -29.02 1.57 11.62
C ARG A 224 -28.70 1.17 10.17
N LEU A 225 -27.76 0.26 9.96
CA LEU A 225 -27.41 -0.23 8.63
C LEU A 225 -28.57 -0.99 7.99
N ALA A 226 -29.23 -1.87 8.74
CA ALA A 226 -30.40 -2.60 8.26
C ALA A 226 -31.55 -1.65 7.86
N GLN A 227 -31.79 -0.57 8.62
CA GLN A 227 -32.79 0.43 8.26
C GLN A 227 -32.45 1.15 6.96
N ILE A 228 -31.19 1.58 6.78
CA ILE A 228 -30.73 2.24 5.54
C ILE A 228 -30.93 1.31 4.33
N LEU A 229 -30.69 0.02 4.48
CA LEU A 229 -30.88 -0.97 3.43
C LEU A 229 -32.36 -1.28 3.16
N ALA A 230 -33.20 -1.31 4.20
CA ALA A 230 -34.64 -1.52 4.05
C ALA A 230 -35.33 -0.35 3.34
N ASP A 231 -34.80 0.87 3.50
CA ASP A 231 -35.27 2.06 2.79
C ASP A 231 -34.84 2.06 1.30
N ALA A 232 -33.85 1.24 0.92
CA ALA A 232 -33.41 1.05 -0.45
C ALA A 232 -34.17 -0.11 -1.11
N GLU A 233 -34.75 0.10 -2.31
CA GLU A 233 -35.44 -0.96 -3.05
C GLU A 233 -34.47 -2.10 -3.42
N GLY A 234 -34.69 -3.33 -2.93
CA GLY A 234 -33.95 -4.50 -3.42
C GLY A 234 -33.95 -5.75 -2.55
N ALA A 235 -33.78 -5.63 -1.23
CA ALA A 235 -33.62 -6.76 -0.31
C ALA A 235 -34.32 -6.52 1.04
N THR A 236 -34.80 -7.57 1.70
CA THR A 236 -35.22 -7.43 3.11
C THR A 236 -33.96 -7.36 3.98
N ALA A 237 -33.91 -6.42 4.93
CA ALA A 237 -32.76 -6.28 5.82
C ALA A 237 -33.20 -6.37 7.28
N ARG A 238 -32.46 -7.14 8.09
CA ARG A 238 -32.67 -7.22 9.54
C ARG A 238 -31.36 -7.25 10.31
N ALA A 239 -31.37 -6.65 11.49
CA ALA A 239 -30.24 -6.70 12.40
C ALA A 239 -30.35 -7.88 13.37
N VAL A 240 -29.22 -8.50 13.68
CA VAL A 240 -29.09 -9.52 14.72
C VAL A 240 -27.95 -9.17 15.67
N ARG A 241 -28.01 -9.74 16.87
CA ARG A 241 -26.92 -9.64 17.84
C ARG A 241 -25.80 -10.63 17.47
N MET A 242 -24.59 -10.35 17.94
CA MET A 242 -23.39 -11.13 17.62
C MET A 242 -23.48 -12.60 18.11
N ASP A 243 -24.21 -12.86 19.18
CA ASP A 243 -24.47 -14.20 19.71
C ASP A 243 -25.33 -15.07 18.78
N ALA A 244 -26.13 -14.45 17.91
CA ALA A 244 -26.96 -15.16 16.93
C ALA A 244 -26.19 -15.56 15.66
N VAL A 245 -24.93 -15.13 15.47
CA VAL A 245 -24.14 -15.38 14.24
C VAL A 245 -24.04 -16.87 13.93
N ALA A 246 -23.76 -17.73 14.93
CA ALA A 246 -23.67 -19.17 14.74
C ALA A 246 -24.97 -19.79 14.19
N ALA A 247 -26.13 -19.32 14.66
CA ALA A 247 -27.42 -19.79 14.17
C ALA A 247 -27.69 -19.26 12.75
N GLU A 248 -27.38 -18.00 12.47
CA GLU A 248 -27.58 -17.40 11.15
C GLU A 248 -26.64 -17.96 10.08
N LEU A 249 -25.44 -18.40 10.45
CA LEU A 249 -24.50 -19.12 9.57
C LEU A 249 -25.12 -20.39 8.97
N THR A 250 -25.99 -21.08 9.70
CA THR A 250 -26.72 -22.24 9.15
C THR A 250 -27.73 -21.86 8.07
N ARG A 251 -28.12 -20.58 7.97
CA ARG A 251 -29.15 -20.11 7.05
C ARG A 251 -28.59 -19.28 5.90
N ALA A 252 -27.43 -18.64 6.11
CA ALA A 252 -26.78 -17.81 5.11
C ALA A 252 -26.15 -18.66 3.98
N ASP A 253 -26.37 -18.23 2.75
CA ASP A 253 -25.69 -18.77 1.58
C ASP A 253 -24.37 -18.03 1.33
N VAL A 254 -24.33 -16.73 1.65
CA VAL A 254 -23.16 -15.86 1.51
C VAL A 254 -22.91 -15.16 2.82
N VAL A 255 -21.68 -15.20 3.32
CA VAL A 255 -21.26 -14.46 4.51
C VAL A 255 -20.17 -13.49 4.11
N VAL A 256 -20.30 -12.23 4.53
CA VAL A 256 -19.26 -11.21 4.34
C VAL A 256 -18.82 -10.70 5.70
N SER A 257 -17.55 -10.89 6.04
CA SER A 257 -16.98 -10.39 7.29
C SER A 257 -16.03 -9.23 7.01
N CYS A 258 -16.25 -8.11 7.71
CA CYS A 258 -15.43 -6.90 7.61
C CYS A 258 -15.38 -6.18 8.97
N THR A 259 -14.97 -6.86 10.03
CA THR A 259 -14.89 -6.28 11.37
C THR A 259 -13.51 -5.69 11.67
N GLY A 260 -13.45 -4.82 12.68
CA GLY A 260 -12.19 -4.35 13.27
C GLY A 260 -11.81 -5.13 14.53
N ALA A 261 -12.17 -6.41 14.61
CA ALA A 261 -11.82 -7.24 15.76
C ALA A 261 -10.32 -7.56 15.75
N THR A 262 -9.72 -7.64 16.94
CA THR A 262 -8.31 -8.02 17.12
C THR A 262 -8.12 -9.54 17.22
N GLY A 263 -9.02 -10.32 16.63
CA GLY A 263 -9.03 -11.79 16.69
C GLY A 263 -10.18 -12.39 15.89
N LEU A 264 -10.18 -13.72 15.75
CA LEU A 264 -11.12 -14.45 14.91
C LEU A 264 -12.56 -14.27 15.39
N VAL A 265 -13.43 -13.86 14.47
CA VAL A 265 -14.88 -13.81 14.64
C VAL A 265 -15.50 -15.17 14.30
N LEU A 266 -14.99 -15.84 13.26
CA LEU A 266 -15.42 -17.16 12.84
C LEU A 266 -14.25 -18.15 12.88
N THR A 267 -14.34 -19.15 13.75
CA THR A 267 -13.38 -20.26 13.80
C THR A 267 -13.73 -21.32 12.77
N ALA A 268 -12.75 -22.14 12.37
CA ALA A 268 -13.00 -23.26 11.45
C ALA A 268 -14.04 -24.25 12.00
N ASP A 269 -14.01 -24.53 13.32
CA ASP A 269 -14.98 -25.41 13.98
C ASP A 269 -16.41 -24.87 13.87
N ALA A 270 -16.61 -23.56 14.10
CA ALA A 270 -17.93 -22.94 14.02
C ALA A 270 -18.50 -22.97 12.59
N VAL A 271 -17.63 -22.80 11.59
CA VAL A 271 -18.02 -22.91 10.18
C VAL A 271 -18.36 -24.37 9.82
N ALA A 272 -17.54 -25.33 10.28
CA ALA A 272 -17.78 -26.75 10.06
C ALA A 272 -19.11 -27.22 10.68
N GLU A 273 -19.42 -26.81 11.92
CA GLU A 273 -20.70 -27.09 12.58
C GLU A 273 -21.87 -26.49 11.82
N ALA A 274 -21.74 -25.27 11.29
CA ALA A 274 -22.80 -24.62 10.52
C ALA A 274 -23.09 -25.36 9.19
N VAL A 275 -22.04 -25.80 8.50
CA VAL A 275 -22.15 -26.59 7.26
C VAL A 275 -22.77 -27.95 7.53
N ALA A 276 -22.38 -28.60 8.63
CA ALA A 276 -22.98 -29.87 9.05
C ALA A 276 -24.47 -29.71 9.40
N GLY A 277 -24.83 -28.62 10.07
CA GLY A 277 -26.23 -28.26 10.35
C GLY A 277 -27.07 -28.00 9.09
N ARG A 278 -26.44 -27.58 7.98
CA ARG A 278 -27.10 -27.34 6.68
C ARG A 278 -27.28 -28.60 5.85
N THR A 279 -26.23 -29.41 5.76
CA THR A 279 -26.13 -30.54 4.82
C THR A 279 -26.52 -31.88 5.46
N GLY A 280 -26.46 -31.98 6.78
CA GLY A 280 -26.64 -33.24 7.53
C GLY A 280 -25.41 -34.15 7.50
N GLU A 281 -24.31 -33.74 6.84
CA GLU A 281 -23.05 -34.46 6.75
C GLU A 281 -21.92 -33.64 7.42
N PRO A 282 -21.00 -34.26 8.17
CA PRO A 282 -19.89 -33.52 8.78
C PRO A 282 -19.00 -32.90 7.70
N ALA A 283 -18.64 -31.62 7.86
CA ALA A 283 -17.65 -30.99 6.98
C ALA A 283 -16.29 -31.67 7.17
N ALA A 284 -15.92 -32.55 6.23
CA ALA A 284 -14.64 -33.24 6.27
C ALA A 284 -13.49 -32.28 5.91
N ASP A 285 -12.36 -32.41 6.62
CA ASP A 285 -11.10 -31.79 6.21
C ASP A 285 -10.57 -32.54 4.99
N VAL A 286 -10.47 -31.86 3.85
CA VAL A 286 -10.05 -32.49 2.57
C VAL A 286 -8.60 -33.00 2.62
N SER A 287 -7.84 -32.63 3.66
CA SER A 287 -6.47 -33.11 3.91
C SER A 287 -6.42 -34.46 4.64
N ALA A 288 -7.48 -34.83 5.37
CA ALA A 288 -7.50 -35.97 6.28
C ALA A 288 -7.96 -37.29 5.62
N GLU A 289 -8.70 -37.22 4.51
CA GLU A 289 -9.08 -38.39 3.72
C GLU A 289 -8.20 -38.49 2.46
N ALA A 290 -6.99 -39.06 2.63
CA ALA A 290 -6.42 -39.82 1.52
C ALA A 290 -7.45 -40.93 1.18
N PRO A 291 -7.96 -41.02 -0.06
CA PRO A 291 -8.94 -42.04 -0.37
C PRO A 291 -8.28 -43.40 -0.14
N ALA A 292 -8.82 -44.19 0.77
CA ALA A 292 -8.51 -45.61 0.95
C ALA A 292 -9.04 -46.46 -0.22
N GLY A 293 -9.10 -45.88 -1.43
CA GLY A 293 -9.32 -46.57 -2.68
C GLY A 293 -7.97 -46.75 -3.35
N THR A 294 -7.44 -47.97 -3.29
CA THR A 294 -6.38 -48.42 -4.18
C THR A 294 -6.85 -48.20 -5.61
N VAL A 295 -6.43 -47.09 -6.23
CA VAL A 295 -6.37 -47.02 -7.68
C VAL A 295 -5.34 -48.07 -8.06
N ASP A 296 -5.80 -49.13 -8.71
CA ASP A 296 -4.97 -50.22 -9.21
C ASP A 296 -4.11 -49.64 -10.33
N LEU A 297 -3.04 -48.95 -9.93
CA LEU A 297 -1.98 -48.54 -10.84
C LEU A 297 -1.37 -49.84 -11.38
N PRO A 298 -1.20 -49.96 -12.71
CA PRO A 298 -0.59 -51.15 -13.28
C PRO A 298 0.74 -51.40 -12.55
N PRO A 299 1.05 -52.66 -12.20
CA PRO A 299 2.27 -52.95 -11.48
C PRO A 299 3.41 -52.34 -12.29
N ALA A 300 4.30 -51.59 -11.62
CA ALA A 300 5.55 -51.15 -12.19
C ALA A 300 6.41 -52.38 -12.50
N GLY A 301 6.02 -53.09 -13.56
CA GLY A 301 6.80 -54.14 -14.15
C GLY A 301 8.05 -53.48 -14.70
N ALA A 302 9.20 -54.06 -14.34
CA ALA A 302 10.45 -53.85 -15.03
C ALA A 302 10.28 -54.24 -16.50
N GLY A 303 9.72 -53.33 -17.29
CA GLY A 303 9.50 -53.45 -18.71
C GLY A 303 10.44 -52.49 -19.41
N THR A 304 11.37 -53.06 -20.16
CA THR A 304 12.28 -52.40 -21.07
C THR A 304 11.50 -51.67 -22.16
N ASP A 305 10.99 -50.47 -21.88
CA ASP A 305 10.52 -49.57 -22.92
C ASP A 305 11.72 -48.77 -23.44
N GLU A 306 12.13 -49.05 -24.67
CA GLU A 306 13.26 -48.46 -25.41
C GLU A 306 13.18 -46.93 -25.61
N ASN A 307 12.26 -46.22 -24.95
CA ASN A 307 12.07 -44.78 -25.09
C ASN A 307 11.87 -44.01 -23.76
N CYS A 308 12.26 -44.59 -22.63
CA CYS A 308 12.40 -43.83 -21.39
C CYS A 308 13.86 -43.36 -21.24
N PRO A 309 14.16 -42.04 -21.22
CA PRO A 309 15.54 -41.53 -21.18
C PRO A 309 16.19 -41.64 -19.78
N LEU A 310 15.52 -42.28 -18.82
CA LEU A 310 15.98 -42.43 -17.44
C LEU A 310 15.91 -43.89 -17.02
N ASP A 311 17.07 -44.55 -16.97
CA ASP A 311 17.23 -45.84 -16.31
C ASP A 311 17.25 -45.63 -14.79
N LEU A 312 16.10 -45.81 -14.15
CA LEU A 312 15.91 -45.63 -12.70
C LEU A 312 16.76 -46.60 -11.87
N ALA A 313 17.24 -47.72 -12.44
CA ALA A 313 18.15 -48.63 -11.76
C ALA A 313 19.55 -48.00 -11.57
N SER A 314 19.93 -47.05 -12.43
CA SER A 314 21.20 -46.32 -12.31
C SER A 314 21.19 -45.22 -11.24
N VAL A 315 20.01 -44.74 -10.84
CA VAL A 315 19.85 -43.62 -9.88
C VAL A 315 19.76 -44.10 -8.42
N GLN A 316 19.33 -45.35 -8.20
CA GLN A 316 19.21 -45.95 -6.86
C GLN A 316 20.56 -46.15 -6.13
N GLY A 317 21.69 -46.01 -6.84
CA GLY A 317 23.03 -46.12 -6.27
C GLY A 317 23.71 -44.79 -5.93
N THR A 318 23.11 -43.64 -6.26
CA THR A 318 23.73 -42.33 -6.06
C THR A 318 23.44 -41.80 -4.64
N PRO A 319 24.45 -41.52 -3.80
CA PRO A 319 24.21 -40.91 -2.50
C PRO A 319 23.59 -39.53 -2.71
N GLY A 320 22.40 -39.29 -2.15
CA GLY A 320 21.71 -37.99 -2.22
C GLY A 320 20.34 -37.99 -2.86
N PHE A 321 19.88 -39.10 -3.47
CA PHE A 321 18.53 -39.20 -4.04
C PHE A 321 17.72 -40.30 -3.35
N SER A 322 16.81 -39.94 -2.46
CA SER A 322 15.84 -40.85 -1.85
C SER A 322 14.42 -40.47 -2.28
N VAL A 323 13.70 -41.41 -2.87
CA VAL A 323 12.29 -41.27 -3.27
C VAL A 323 11.34 -41.57 -2.09
N HIS A 324 11.87 -41.82 -0.90
CA HIS A 324 11.10 -42.00 0.33
C HIS A 324 11.13 -40.73 1.16
N GLY A 325 9.99 -40.02 1.22
CA GLY A 325 9.78 -38.83 2.06
C GLY A 325 9.91 -39.09 3.55
N GLU A 326 9.92 -38.00 4.34
CA GLU A 326 10.06 -37.80 5.81
C GLU A 326 10.99 -38.75 6.60
N ALA A 327 10.91 -40.07 6.43
CA ALA A 327 11.79 -41.06 7.05
C ALA A 327 13.27 -40.92 6.65
N ALA A 328 13.58 -40.30 5.51
CA ALA A 328 14.97 -40.07 5.08
C ALA A 328 15.68 -38.93 5.85
N VAL A 329 14.94 -38.07 6.55
CA VAL A 329 15.46 -36.84 7.19
C VAL A 329 15.72 -37.05 8.69
N ALA A 330 15.18 -38.12 9.27
CA ALA A 330 15.34 -38.45 10.68
C ALA A 330 16.77 -38.94 10.96
N GLY A 331 17.63 -38.04 11.46
CA GLY A 331 18.99 -38.35 11.92
C GLY A 331 20.13 -37.66 11.18
N MET A 332 19.82 -36.76 10.23
CA MET A 332 20.84 -35.94 9.55
C MET A 332 21.23 -34.72 10.39
N ASP A 333 22.50 -34.34 10.35
CA ASP A 333 22.98 -33.13 11.02
C ASP A 333 22.59 -31.85 10.26
N ALA A 334 22.57 -30.73 10.98
CA ALA A 334 22.09 -29.44 10.45
C ALA A 334 22.89 -28.95 9.24
N ALA A 335 24.19 -29.27 9.17
CA ALA A 335 25.05 -28.87 8.05
C ALA A 335 24.71 -29.63 6.76
N THR A 336 24.35 -30.90 6.88
CA THR A 336 23.91 -31.73 5.74
C THR A 336 22.53 -31.26 5.24
N LEU A 337 21.65 -30.85 6.14
CA LEU A 337 20.34 -30.28 5.79
C LEU A 337 20.46 -28.93 5.08
N GLU A 338 21.39 -28.06 5.50
CA GLU A 338 21.67 -26.78 4.83
C GLU A 338 22.22 -26.98 3.40
N GLN A 339 23.08 -27.98 3.18
CA GLN A 339 23.57 -28.30 1.83
C GLN A 339 22.47 -28.84 0.92
N HIS A 340 21.54 -29.64 1.46
CA HIS A 340 20.39 -30.11 0.70
C HIS A 340 19.38 -28.98 0.41
N ALA A 341 19.21 -28.04 1.34
CA ALA A 341 18.36 -26.85 1.16
C ALA A 341 18.96 -25.85 0.15
N ALA A 342 20.30 -25.74 0.06
CA ALA A 342 20.97 -24.91 -0.93
C ALA A 342 20.62 -25.28 -2.37
N TRP A 343 20.41 -26.57 -2.65
CA TRP A 343 20.00 -27.05 -3.98
C TRP A 343 18.54 -26.69 -4.32
N VAL A 344 17.67 -26.56 -3.31
CA VAL A 344 16.29 -26.08 -3.50
C VAL A 344 16.26 -24.55 -3.69
N GLY A 345 17.19 -23.84 -3.04
CA GLY A 345 17.37 -22.39 -3.20
C GLY A 345 17.99 -21.95 -4.54
N GLU A 346 18.81 -22.80 -5.17
CA GLU A 346 19.41 -22.49 -6.49
C GLU A 346 18.42 -22.61 -7.66
N GLY A 347 17.29 -23.31 -7.48
CA GLY A 347 16.21 -23.36 -8.48
C GLY A 347 15.42 -22.06 -8.60
N THR A 348 15.35 -21.26 -7.53
CA THR A 348 14.67 -19.96 -7.49
C THR A 348 15.62 -18.78 -7.67
N SER A 349 16.91 -18.92 -7.34
CA SER A 349 17.88 -17.81 -7.41
C SER A 349 18.33 -17.42 -8.83
N LEU A 350 18.14 -18.29 -9.83
CA LEU A 350 18.40 -17.95 -11.25
C LEU A 350 17.35 -16.99 -11.85
N ARG A 351 16.25 -16.67 -11.13
CA ARG A 351 15.20 -15.78 -11.65
C ARG A 351 15.43 -14.30 -11.40
N GLU A 352 16.22 -13.89 -10.39
CA GLU A 352 16.20 -12.48 -9.95
C GLU A 352 17.55 -11.81 -9.75
N GLN A 353 18.67 -12.54 -9.73
CA GLN A 353 19.98 -11.91 -9.53
C GLN A 353 20.73 -11.72 -10.85
N GLY A 354 20.60 -10.52 -11.43
CA GLY A 354 21.45 -10.03 -12.52
C GLY A 354 20.74 -9.59 -13.80
N ARG A 355 19.57 -8.93 -13.73
CA ARG A 355 18.84 -8.46 -14.93
C ARG A 355 18.91 -6.95 -15.09
N GLU A 356 19.92 -6.47 -15.82
CA GLU A 356 19.97 -5.08 -16.26
C GLU A 356 18.94 -4.83 -17.39
N HIS A 357 18.12 -3.79 -17.22
CA HIS A 357 17.11 -3.35 -18.18
C HIS A 357 17.54 -2.02 -18.80
N ASP A 358 17.30 -1.82 -20.10
CA ASP A 358 17.38 -0.48 -20.72
C ASP A 358 16.21 0.40 -20.22
N ALA A 359 16.36 1.73 -20.29
CA ALA A 359 15.42 2.76 -19.87
C ALA A 359 14.01 2.67 -20.51
N GLY A 360 13.82 1.76 -21.49
CA GLY A 360 12.53 1.42 -22.08
C GLY A 360 11.94 0.05 -21.70
N GLY A 361 12.51 -0.64 -20.71
CA GLY A 361 12.01 -1.93 -20.21
C GLY A 361 12.19 -3.11 -21.17
N ARG A 362 13.04 -2.98 -22.20
CA ARG A 362 13.43 -4.09 -23.10
C ARG A 362 14.74 -4.69 -22.61
N PHE A 363 14.83 -6.02 -22.64
CA PHE A 363 16.04 -6.76 -22.29
C PHE A 363 17.18 -6.42 -23.24
N THR A 364 18.41 -6.28 -22.72
CA THR A 364 19.59 -5.98 -23.52
C THR A 364 20.08 -7.25 -24.25
N PRO A 365 20.57 -7.15 -25.50
CA PRO A 365 21.07 -8.31 -26.25
C PRO A 365 22.20 -9.08 -25.55
N GLU A 366 22.97 -8.42 -24.68
CA GLU A 366 24.04 -9.05 -23.90
C GLU A 366 23.52 -9.90 -22.74
N ALA A 367 22.37 -9.58 -22.13
CA ALA A 367 21.76 -10.38 -21.09
C ALA A 367 21.19 -11.71 -21.64
N ASP A 368 20.71 -11.69 -22.89
CA ASP A 368 20.18 -12.89 -23.57
C ASP A 368 21.29 -13.83 -24.06
N ALA A 369 22.50 -13.33 -24.30
CA ALA A 369 23.60 -14.13 -24.87
C ALA A 369 23.98 -15.33 -23.98
N GLY A 370 24.00 -15.14 -22.65
CA GLY A 370 24.31 -16.21 -21.70
C GLY A 370 23.21 -17.29 -21.65
N LEU A 371 21.95 -16.87 -21.72
CA LEU A 371 20.79 -17.76 -21.72
C LEU A 371 20.67 -18.54 -23.02
N ILE A 372 20.92 -17.88 -24.16
CA ILE A 372 20.97 -18.50 -25.48
C ILE A 372 22.12 -19.51 -25.55
N ALA A 373 23.29 -19.20 -24.99
CA ALA A 373 24.42 -20.13 -24.95
C ALA A 373 24.13 -21.36 -24.06
N ALA A 374 23.58 -21.15 -22.88
CA ALA A 374 23.20 -22.24 -21.97
C ALA A 374 22.08 -23.12 -22.57
N LEU A 375 21.11 -22.51 -23.26
CA LEU A 375 20.07 -23.26 -23.98
C LEU A 375 20.66 -24.03 -25.16
N ALA A 376 21.59 -23.45 -25.91
CA ALA A 376 22.26 -24.13 -27.02
C ALA A 376 23.08 -25.33 -26.55
N GLU A 377 23.78 -25.24 -25.42
CA GLU A 377 24.47 -26.39 -24.81
C GLU A 377 23.50 -27.46 -24.33
N ALA A 378 22.41 -27.07 -23.68
CA ALA A 378 21.38 -28.02 -23.24
C ALA A 378 20.70 -28.74 -24.43
N VAL A 379 20.44 -28.02 -25.53
CA VAL A 379 19.91 -28.58 -26.78
C VAL A 379 20.92 -29.52 -27.44
N ALA A 380 22.21 -29.14 -27.46
CA ALA A 380 23.27 -29.96 -28.02
C ALA A 380 23.47 -31.28 -27.25
N ALA A 381 23.31 -31.25 -25.92
CA ALA A 381 23.38 -32.43 -25.07
C ALA A 381 22.13 -33.32 -25.16
N ALA A 382 20.93 -32.72 -25.20
CA ALA A 382 19.66 -33.45 -25.20
C ALA A 382 19.15 -33.83 -26.60
N GLY A 383 19.73 -33.27 -27.67
CA GLY A 383 19.31 -33.49 -29.07
C GLY A 383 17.96 -32.88 -29.43
N ARG A 384 17.34 -32.12 -28.51
CA ARG A 384 16.03 -31.47 -28.68
C ARG A 384 15.94 -30.24 -27.78
N VAL A 385 15.09 -29.29 -28.16
CA VAL A 385 14.75 -28.16 -27.28
C VAL A 385 13.92 -28.70 -26.10
N PRO A 386 14.33 -28.46 -24.84
CA PRO A 386 13.51 -28.80 -23.69
C PRO A 386 12.22 -27.98 -23.77
N GLU A 387 11.10 -28.64 -24.11
CA GLU A 387 9.80 -28.00 -23.97
C GLU A 387 9.53 -27.76 -22.49
N TYR A 388 9.31 -26.50 -22.13
CA TYR A 388 8.79 -26.13 -20.82
C TYR A 388 7.35 -26.64 -20.76
N ARG A 389 7.17 -27.91 -20.39
CA ARG A 389 5.86 -28.44 -20.10
C ARG A 389 5.41 -27.75 -18.82
N ARG A 390 4.52 -26.75 -18.93
CA ARG A 390 3.77 -26.25 -17.77
C ARG A 390 3.28 -27.50 -17.03
N PRO A 391 3.51 -27.63 -15.72
CA PRO A 391 2.92 -28.74 -14.98
C PRO A 391 1.44 -28.76 -15.33
N GLU A 392 0.97 -29.87 -15.90
CA GLU A 392 -0.47 -30.05 -16.08
C GLU A 392 -1.08 -29.85 -14.69
N PRO A 393 -2.11 -29.00 -14.55
CA PRO A 393 -2.74 -28.81 -13.26
C PRO A 393 -3.10 -30.19 -12.73
N VAL A 394 -2.55 -30.55 -11.56
CA VAL A 394 -2.91 -31.79 -10.88
C VAL A 394 -4.43 -31.77 -10.83
N ALA A 395 -5.07 -32.79 -11.41
CA ALA A 395 -6.53 -32.86 -11.47
C ALA A 395 -7.05 -32.71 -10.03
N GLU A 396 -7.60 -31.53 -9.73
CA GLU A 396 -8.13 -31.24 -8.41
C GLU A 396 -9.23 -32.26 -8.15
N ILE A 397 -9.17 -32.90 -6.98
CA ILE A 397 -10.26 -33.76 -6.52
C ILE A 397 -11.53 -32.90 -6.60
N PRO A 398 -12.58 -33.32 -7.33
CA PRO A 398 -13.79 -32.52 -7.50
C PRO A 398 -14.36 -32.19 -6.13
N ARG A 399 -14.19 -30.94 -5.68
CA ARG A 399 -14.76 -30.51 -4.41
C ARG A 399 -16.29 -30.51 -4.55
N PRO A 400 -17.04 -30.96 -3.52
CA PRO A 400 -18.49 -30.82 -3.53
C PRO A 400 -18.86 -29.35 -3.71
N ALA A 401 -19.97 -29.09 -4.41
CA ALA A 401 -20.44 -27.73 -4.63
C ALA A 401 -20.59 -27.00 -3.28
N PRO A 402 -20.04 -25.78 -3.14
CA PRO A 402 -20.04 -25.08 -1.87
C PRO A 402 -21.47 -24.78 -1.42
N ALA A 403 -21.80 -25.20 -0.20
CA ALA A 403 -23.07 -24.94 0.48
C ALA A 403 -23.08 -23.56 1.17
N VAL A 404 -21.90 -23.00 1.45
CA VAL A 404 -21.68 -21.68 2.05
C VAL A 404 -20.50 -20.98 1.36
N PHE A 405 -20.70 -19.72 1.00
CA PHE A 405 -19.69 -18.84 0.45
C PHE A 405 -19.28 -17.81 1.52
N LEU A 406 -17.98 -17.63 1.73
CA LEU A 406 -17.43 -16.72 2.74
C LEU A 406 -16.52 -15.71 2.05
N LEU A 407 -16.72 -14.43 2.35
CA LEU A 407 -15.87 -13.32 1.90
C LEU A 407 -15.28 -12.65 3.14
N ASP A 408 -13.96 -12.80 3.36
CA ASP A 408 -13.25 -12.13 4.44
C ASP A 408 -12.48 -10.92 3.90
N LEU A 409 -12.89 -9.72 4.33
CA LEU A 409 -12.24 -8.45 3.98
C LEU A 409 -11.69 -7.73 5.21
N ALA A 410 -11.54 -8.42 6.35
CA ALA A 410 -11.01 -7.83 7.58
C ALA A 410 -9.48 -7.93 7.66
N MET A 411 -8.88 -6.98 8.38
CA MET A 411 -7.51 -7.12 8.86
C MET A 411 -7.38 -6.58 10.29
N PRO A 412 -6.89 -7.39 11.26
CA PRO A 412 -6.58 -8.82 11.15
C PRO A 412 -7.76 -9.68 10.69
N ARG A 413 -7.52 -10.87 10.10
CA ARG A 413 -8.59 -11.71 9.55
C ARG A 413 -9.69 -12.01 10.57
N ASP A 414 -10.93 -11.96 10.11
CA ASP A 414 -12.08 -12.34 10.93
C ASP A 414 -12.31 -13.86 10.88
N ILE A 415 -11.94 -14.50 9.78
CA ILE A 415 -12.21 -15.92 9.52
C ILE A 415 -10.90 -16.70 9.59
N ASP A 416 -10.95 -17.85 10.26
CA ASP A 416 -9.83 -18.76 10.37
C ASP A 416 -9.37 -19.26 8.99
N ALA A 417 -8.06 -19.17 8.71
CA ALA A 417 -7.45 -19.66 7.47
C ALA A 417 -7.71 -21.16 7.22
N ALA A 418 -7.89 -21.94 8.29
CA ALA A 418 -8.16 -23.36 8.20
C ALA A 418 -9.48 -23.67 7.44
N VAL A 419 -10.37 -22.69 7.30
CA VAL A 419 -11.63 -22.81 6.55
C VAL A 419 -11.42 -23.09 5.05
N HIS A 420 -10.28 -22.69 4.46
CA HIS A 420 -9.92 -23.05 3.08
C HIS A 420 -9.89 -24.57 2.82
N ARG A 421 -9.75 -25.36 3.89
CA ARG A 421 -9.66 -26.83 3.86
C ARG A 421 -10.99 -27.53 4.18
N LEU A 422 -12.08 -26.80 4.41
CA LEU A 422 -13.37 -27.41 4.71
C LEU A 422 -14.12 -27.77 3.42
N ALA A 423 -14.57 -29.01 3.30
CA ALA A 423 -15.46 -29.42 2.21
C ALA A 423 -16.81 -28.68 2.29
N GLY A 424 -17.36 -28.30 1.13
CA GLY A 424 -18.64 -27.60 1.06
C GLY A 424 -18.59 -26.11 1.43
N VAL A 425 -17.39 -25.55 1.61
CA VAL A 425 -17.18 -24.11 1.85
C VAL A 425 -16.28 -23.52 0.76
N ARG A 426 -16.60 -22.31 0.32
CA ARG A 426 -15.70 -21.50 -0.50
C ARG A 426 -15.37 -20.21 0.23
N LEU A 427 -14.12 -20.07 0.67
CA LEU A 427 -13.58 -18.85 1.25
C LEU A 427 -12.83 -18.07 0.18
N VAL A 428 -13.15 -16.78 0.08
CA VAL A 428 -12.36 -15.78 -0.64
C VAL A 428 -11.95 -14.76 0.40
N ASP A 429 -10.66 -14.70 0.67
CA ASP A 429 -10.07 -13.70 1.55
C ASP A 429 -9.27 -12.68 0.73
N ILE A 430 -8.72 -11.69 1.43
CA ILE A 430 -7.86 -10.66 0.85
C ILE A 430 -6.68 -11.28 0.07
N GLU A 431 -6.06 -12.35 0.56
CA GLU A 431 -4.93 -13.03 -0.10
C GLU A 431 -5.35 -13.67 -1.42
N SER A 432 -6.48 -14.40 -1.43
CA SER A 432 -7.06 -15.00 -2.62
C SER A 432 -7.40 -13.95 -3.69
N LEU A 433 -7.86 -12.76 -3.27
CA LEU A 433 -8.15 -11.65 -4.18
C LEU A 433 -6.88 -11.04 -4.76
N ALA A 434 -5.80 -10.93 -3.99
CA ALA A 434 -4.52 -10.43 -4.47
C ALA A 434 -4.00 -11.27 -5.64
N GLU A 435 -4.05 -12.61 -5.49
CA GLU A 435 -3.60 -13.55 -6.51
C GLU A 435 -4.44 -13.44 -7.79
N ALA A 436 -5.77 -13.39 -7.66
CA ALA A 436 -6.68 -13.32 -8.80
C ALA A 436 -6.60 -11.99 -9.56
N SER A 437 -6.26 -10.88 -8.90
CA SER A 437 -6.15 -9.56 -9.54
C SER A 437 -4.90 -9.40 -10.41
N ALA A 438 -3.87 -10.25 -10.24
CA ALA A 438 -2.59 -10.10 -10.96
C ALA A 438 -2.70 -10.34 -12.48
N ASP A 439 -3.73 -11.05 -12.94
CA ASP A 439 -3.90 -11.51 -14.33
C ASP A 439 -4.82 -10.59 -15.20
N ALA A 440 -5.31 -9.45 -14.69
CA ALA A 440 -6.25 -8.60 -15.41
C ALA A 440 -5.57 -7.70 -16.50
N PRO A 441 -6.15 -7.56 -17.71
CA PRO A 441 -5.60 -6.74 -18.79
C PRO A 441 -5.80 -5.24 -18.51
N MET A 442 -4.86 -4.61 -17.79
CA MET A 442 -5.00 -3.24 -17.24
C MET A 442 -3.88 -2.27 -17.64
N ALA A 443 -2.97 -2.69 -18.53
CA ALA A 443 -1.68 -2.00 -18.72
C ALA A 443 -1.80 -0.54 -19.21
N SER A 444 -2.72 -0.23 -20.13
CA SER A 444 -2.81 1.12 -20.72
C SER A 444 -3.35 2.18 -19.76
N ASP A 445 -4.31 1.82 -18.90
CA ASP A 445 -4.90 2.75 -17.93
C ASP A 445 -3.91 3.00 -16.78
N VAL A 446 -3.21 1.95 -16.32
CA VAL A 446 -2.12 2.06 -15.35
C VAL A 446 -1.01 2.98 -15.86
N ASP A 447 -0.62 2.86 -17.13
CA ASP A 447 0.40 3.73 -17.73
C ASP A 447 -0.07 5.20 -17.85
N GLN A 448 -1.36 5.44 -18.07
CA GLN A 448 -1.91 6.79 -18.02
C GLN A 448 -1.82 7.38 -16.61
N VAL A 449 -2.18 6.61 -15.58
CA VAL A 449 -2.09 7.06 -14.19
C VAL A 449 -0.63 7.30 -13.77
N ARG A 450 0.30 6.44 -14.15
CA ARG A 450 1.74 6.63 -13.89
C ARG A 450 2.28 7.95 -14.48
N ARG A 451 1.78 8.35 -15.66
CA ARG A 451 2.12 9.67 -16.25
C ARG A 451 1.57 10.82 -15.41
N ILE A 452 0.30 10.74 -14.99
CA ILE A 452 -0.30 11.74 -14.10
C ILE A 452 0.52 11.88 -12.81
N VAL A 453 0.88 10.76 -12.17
CA VAL A 453 1.71 10.76 -10.95
C VAL A 453 3.06 11.41 -11.22
N SER A 454 3.74 11.05 -12.31
CA SER A 454 5.06 11.58 -12.64
C SER A 454 5.03 13.11 -12.86
N ASP A 455 4.03 13.61 -13.59
CA ASP A 455 3.85 15.04 -13.84
C ASP A 455 3.57 15.80 -12.53
N GLU A 456 2.76 15.23 -11.65
CA GLU A 456 2.37 15.83 -10.37
C GLU A 456 3.52 15.82 -9.35
N VAL A 457 4.35 14.77 -9.32
CA VAL A 457 5.58 14.73 -8.51
C VAL A 457 6.53 15.85 -8.96
N ALA A 458 6.74 15.99 -10.27
CA ALA A 458 7.58 17.05 -10.81
C ALA A 458 7.05 18.45 -10.45
N ALA A 459 5.73 18.66 -10.55
CA ALA A 459 5.08 19.90 -10.19
C ALA A 459 5.18 20.19 -8.67
N PHE A 460 4.98 19.18 -7.82
CA PHE A 460 5.11 19.31 -6.37
C PHE A 460 6.54 19.67 -5.96
N GLY A 461 7.54 18.96 -6.49
CA GLY A 461 8.95 19.25 -6.22
C GLY A 461 9.36 20.65 -6.68
N ALA A 462 8.86 21.11 -7.83
CA ALA A 462 9.08 22.47 -8.31
C ALA A 462 8.47 23.53 -7.36
N ALA A 463 7.25 23.29 -6.86
CA ALA A 463 6.61 24.15 -5.88
C ALA A 463 7.37 24.20 -4.55
N GLN A 464 7.86 23.05 -4.06
CA GLN A 464 8.63 22.97 -2.82
C GLN A 464 9.95 23.73 -2.92
N ARG A 465 10.70 23.57 -4.02
CA ARG A 465 11.94 24.33 -4.25
C ARG A 465 11.68 25.83 -4.31
N ALA A 466 10.60 26.26 -4.96
CA ALA A 466 10.21 27.69 -4.99
C ALA A 466 9.83 28.23 -3.60
N ALA A 467 9.17 27.42 -2.77
CA ALA A 467 8.84 27.77 -1.39
C ALA A 467 10.11 27.95 -0.54
N HIS A 468 11.09 27.06 -0.67
CA HIS A 468 12.36 27.11 0.06
C HIS A 468 13.18 28.39 -0.19
N ILE A 469 13.02 29.02 -1.37
CA ILE A 469 13.71 30.27 -1.71
C ILE A 469 13.02 31.51 -1.10
N THR A 470 11.75 31.42 -0.76
CA THR A 470 10.95 32.58 -0.34
C THR A 470 11.53 33.30 0.89
N PRO A 471 11.98 32.63 1.96
CA PRO A 471 12.63 33.29 3.09
C PRO A 471 13.89 34.09 2.69
N THR A 472 14.73 33.55 1.81
CA THR A 472 15.92 34.24 1.29
C THR A 472 15.54 35.50 0.52
N VAL A 473 14.48 35.45 -0.29
CA VAL A 473 13.97 36.63 -1.02
C VAL A 473 13.42 37.69 -0.07
N VAL A 474 12.73 37.29 0.99
CA VAL A 474 12.22 38.21 2.01
C VAL A 474 13.38 38.86 2.77
N ALA A 475 14.38 38.09 3.22
CA ALA A 475 15.57 38.61 3.88
C ALA A 475 16.33 39.63 3.01
N LEU A 476 16.47 39.36 1.70
CA LEU A 476 17.07 40.30 0.75
C LEU A 476 16.31 41.62 0.68
N ARG A 477 14.97 41.58 0.67
CA ARG A 477 14.15 42.80 0.65
C ARG A 477 14.23 43.58 1.96
N THR A 478 14.30 42.89 3.10
CA THR A 478 14.52 43.51 4.40
C THR A 478 15.86 44.24 4.44
N MET A 479 16.95 43.57 4.06
CA MET A 479 18.28 44.19 3.97
C MET A 479 18.27 45.44 3.08
N ALA A 480 17.62 45.37 1.92
CA ALA A 480 17.52 46.52 1.03
C ALA A 480 16.71 47.68 1.64
N ALA A 481 15.63 47.38 2.36
CA ALA A 481 14.84 48.38 3.08
C ALA A 481 15.67 49.07 4.17
N ASP A 482 16.50 48.32 4.90
CA ASP A 482 17.39 48.86 5.93
C ASP A 482 18.45 49.79 5.35
N VAL A 483 19.04 49.42 4.21
CA VAL A 483 19.98 50.30 3.46
C VAL A 483 19.28 51.59 3.04
N VAL A 484 18.07 51.50 2.49
CA VAL A 484 17.28 52.68 2.10
C VAL A 484 16.99 53.57 3.30
N ALA A 485 16.57 52.99 4.43
CA ALA A 485 16.29 53.74 5.66
C ALA A 485 17.55 54.47 6.18
N ALA A 486 18.71 53.80 6.16
CA ALA A 486 19.98 54.39 6.59
C ALA A 486 20.45 55.54 5.68
N GLU A 487 20.21 55.47 4.37
CA GLU A 487 20.54 56.55 3.43
C GLU A 487 19.58 57.74 3.57
N ILE A 488 18.28 57.49 3.78
CA ILE A 488 17.30 58.55 4.05
C ILE A 488 17.65 59.28 5.36
N ALA A 489 18.00 58.55 6.43
CA ALA A 489 18.40 59.15 7.69
C ALA A 489 19.67 60.02 7.54
N ARG A 490 20.64 59.57 6.73
CA ARG A 490 21.83 60.36 6.39
C ARG A 490 21.49 61.62 5.60
N LEU A 491 20.56 61.54 4.65
CA LEU A 491 20.07 62.70 3.90
C LEU A 491 19.43 63.72 4.86
N ASP A 492 18.57 63.25 5.76
CA ASP A 492 17.86 64.10 6.73
C ASP A 492 18.85 64.81 7.67
N GLY A 493 19.91 64.12 8.11
CA GLY A 493 20.96 64.73 8.92
C GLY A 493 21.83 65.76 8.17
N ARG A 494 22.07 65.56 6.86
CA ARG A 494 22.91 66.46 6.05
C ARG A 494 22.15 67.68 5.53
N LEU A 495 20.84 67.58 5.35
CA LEU A 495 19.97 68.64 4.81
C LEU A 495 18.77 68.90 5.73
N PRO A 496 19.00 69.41 6.95
CA PRO A 496 17.92 69.63 7.92
C PRO A 496 16.90 70.70 7.48
N GLY A 497 17.29 71.61 6.56
CA GLY A 497 16.41 72.66 6.03
C GLY A 497 15.63 72.30 4.76
N LEU A 498 15.66 71.03 4.33
CA LEU A 498 14.91 70.58 3.16
C LEU A 498 13.40 70.57 3.45
N ASP A 499 12.61 71.10 2.51
CA ASP A 499 11.15 71.08 2.59
C ASP A 499 10.60 69.64 2.64
N ASP A 500 9.56 69.43 3.46
CA ASP A 500 9.00 68.10 3.75
C ASP A 500 8.42 67.43 2.51
N ARG A 501 7.86 68.21 1.57
CA ARG A 501 7.31 67.68 0.32
C ARG A 501 8.42 67.18 -0.60
N LEU A 502 9.51 67.94 -0.71
CA LEU A 502 10.70 67.52 -1.46
C LEU A 502 11.36 66.29 -0.83
N ARG A 503 11.44 66.23 0.51
CA ARG A 503 11.92 65.05 1.24
C ARG A 503 11.08 63.81 0.93
N GLY A 504 9.75 63.95 0.91
CA GLY A 504 8.82 62.88 0.55
C GLY A 504 9.05 62.34 -0.87
N GLU A 505 9.23 63.23 -1.86
CA GLU A 505 9.51 62.84 -3.25
C GLU A 505 10.85 62.12 -3.42
N ILE A 506 11.89 62.56 -2.72
CA ILE A 506 13.20 61.89 -2.75
C ILE A 506 13.07 60.48 -2.16
N ARG A 507 12.43 60.35 -0.99
CA ARG A 507 12.17 59.06 -0.33
C ARG A 507 11.44 58.10 -1.26
N GLN A 508 10.33 58.55 -1.86
CA GLN A 508 9.54 57.73 -2.75
C GLN A 508 10.28 57.35 -4.04
N THR A 509 11.17 58.22 -4.52
CA THR A 509 12.02 57.93 -5.67
C THR A 509 13.05 56.85 -5.35
N VAL A 510 13.72 56.93 -4.20
CA VAL A 510 14.67 55.90 -3.75
C VAL A 510 13.99 54.54 -3.58
N HIS A 511 12.83 54.48 -2.91
CA HIS A 511 12.06 53.23 -2.79
C HIS A 511 11.70 52.65 -4.15
N ARG A 512 11.15 53.46 -5.08
CA ARG A 512 10.81 52.99 -6.43
C ARG A 512 11.99 52.45 -7.21
N VAL A 513 13.19 53.02 -7.04
CA VAL A 513 14.40 52.53 -7.70
C VAL A 513 14.78 51.17 -7.13
N VAL A 514 14.84 51.02 -5.81
CA VAL A 514 15.19 49.75 -5.16
C VAL A 514 14.18 48.65 -5.47
N ASP A 515 12.88 48.95 -5.40
CA ASP A 515 11.82 48.00 -5.74
C ASP A 515 11.95 47.52 -7.19
N LYS A 516 12.22 48.42 -8.14
CA LYS A 516 12.44 48.06 -9.54
C LYS A 516 13.70 47.21 -9.74
N LEU A 517 14.78 47.50 -9.01
CA LEU A 517 16.03 46.74 -9.08
C LEU A 517 15.87 45.33 -8.52
N LEU A 518 15.07 45.14 -7.47
CA LEU A 518 14.89 43.84 -6.83
C LEU A 518 13.75 43.00 -7.42
N HIS A 519 12.77 43.62 -8.08
CA HIS A 519 11.61 42.91 -8.63
C HIS A 519 12.02 41.81 -9.63
N ALA A 520 12.76 42.16 -10.68
CA ALA A 520 13.11 41.19 -11.72
C ALA A 520 14.05 40.07 -11.24
N PRO A 521 15.13 40.33 -10.46
CA PRO A 521 15.98 39.27 -9.92
C PRO A 521 15.24 38.34 -8.96
N THR A 522 14.38 38.88 -8.06
CA THR A 522 13.65 38.05 -7.10
C THR A 522 12.63 37.14 -7.77
N VAL A 523 11.95 37.61 -8.82
CA VAL A 523 11.05 36.79 -9.64
C VAL A 523 11.85 35.73 -10.41
N ARG A 524 12.97 36.11 -11.03
CA ARG A 524 13.77 35.19 -11.84
C ARG A 524 14.39 34.09 -11.02
N VAL A 525 14.87 34.38 -9.81
CA VAL A 525 15.42 33.35 -8.92
C VAL A 525 14.34 32.35 -8.48
N LYS A 526 13.12 32.79 -8.20
CA LYS A 526 12.00 31.86 -7.92
C LYS A 526 11.69 30.94 -9.10
N GLN A 527 11.72 31.46 -10.32
CA GLN A 527 11.52 30.65 -11.54
C GLN A 527 12.65 29.64 -11.75
N LEU A 528 13.91 30.09 -11.65
CA LEU A 528 15.09 29.24 -11.85
C LEU A 528 15.21 28.15 -10.76
N ALA A 529 14.69 28.41 -9.57
CA ALA A 529 14.66 27.42 -8.50
C ALA A 529 13.59 26.33 -8.67
N ALA A 530 12.52 26.65 -9.41
CA ALA A 530 11.50 25.66 -9.76
C ALA A 530 12.04 24.63 -10.77
N GLU A 531 13.05 25.00 -11.57
CA GLU A 531 13.71 24.11 -12.55
C GLU A 531 14.58 23.02 -11.86
N PRO A 532 14.74 21.84 -12.48
CA PRO A 532 15.65 20.79 -11.98
C PRO A 532 17.09 21.30 -11.86
N GLY A 533 17.73 21.11 -10.71
CA GLY A 533 19.07 21.61 -10.43
C GLY A 533 19.13 23.04 -9.85
N GLY A 534 17.99 23.67 -9.58
CA GLY A 534 17.90 25.02 -9.01
C GLY A 534 18.24 25.16 -7.52
N THR A 535 18.73 24.11 -6.86
CA THR A 535 19.01 24.09 -5.41
C THR A 535 20.10 25.10 -5.00
N GLY A 536 21.05 25.40 -5.88
CA GLY A 536 22.14 26.33 -5.60
C GLY A 536 21.78 27.82 -5.66
N TYR A 537 20.60 28.20 -6.16
CA TYR A 537 20.25 29.63 -6.31
C TYR A 537 19.97 30.34 -4.99
N ALA A 538 19.43 29.62 -4.00
CA ALA A 538 19.24 30.17 -2.66
C ALA A 538 20.59 30.50 -2.00
N ASP A 539 21.55 29.58 -2.10
CA ASP A 539 22.89 29.79 -1.56
C ASP A 539 23.65 30.87 -2.33
N ALA A 540 23.53 30.89 -3.66
CA ALA A 540 24.10 31.97 -4.46
C ALA A 540 23.57 33.34 -4.03
N LEU A 541 22.26 33.49 -3.75
CA LEU A 541 21.72 34.74 -3.23
C LEU A 541 22.27 35.09 -1.84
N ARG A 542 22.37 34.10 -0.93
CA ARG A 542 22.94 34.32 0.40
C ARG A 542 24.38 34.80 0.31
N THR A 543 25.19 34.19 -0.56
CA THR A 543 26.59 34.58 -0.76
C THR A 543 26.74 35.92 -1.49
N LEU A 544 25.98 36.16 -2.56
CA LEU A 544 26.11 37.38 -3.36
C LEU A 544 25.71 38.64 -2.60
N PHE A 545 24.78 38.53 -1.67
CA PHE A 545 24.25 39.66 -0.89
C PHE A 545 24.65 39.61 0.59
N ASP A 546 25.51 38.68 0.99
CA ASP A 546 25.97 38.50 2.38
C ASP A 546 24.80 38.51 3.38
N LEU A 547 23.76 37.74 3.07
CA LEU A 547 22.53 37.73 3.88
C LEU A 547 22.79 37.00 5.20
N ASP A 548 22.46 37.67 6.30
CA ASP A 548 22.57 37.12 7.64
C ASP A 548 21.73 35.83 7.79
N PRO A 549 22.36 34.68 8.11
CA PRO A 549 21.66 33.41 8.33
C PRO A 549 20.59 33.47 9.43
N GLU A 550 20.80 34.29 10.48
CA GLU A 550 19.82 34.43 11.56
C GLU A 550 18.56 35.16 11.10
N THR A 551 18.72 36.20 10.28
CA THR A 551 17.61 36.91 9.65
C THR A 551 16.80 35.99 8.73
N VAL A 552 17.46 35.16 7.92
CA VAL A 552 16.77 34.17 7.06
C VAL A 552 16.01 33.15 7.91
N ALA A 553 16.63 32.62 8.96
CA ALA A 553 16.00 31.66 9.87
C ALA A 553 14.81 32.26 10.64
N ALA A 554 14.92 33.52 11.08
CA ALA A 554 13.84 34.24 11.74
C ALA A 554 12.63 34.45 10.81
N VAL A 555 12.89 34.78 9.54
CA VAL A 555 11.83 34.89 8.52
C VAL A 555 11.17 33.54 8.25
N SER A 556 11.95 32.45 8.12
CA SER A 556 11.38 31.10 7.95
C SER A 556 10.43 30.76 9.11
N ARG A 557 10.87 30.92 10.36
CA ARG A 557 10.01 30.67 11.55
C ARG A 557 8.79 31.58 11.60
N ALA A 558 8.90 32.83 11.15
CA ALA A 558 7.78 33.75 11.12
C ALA A 558 6.75 33.32 10.06
N VAL A 559 7.19 32.90 8.88
CA VAL A 559 6.29 32.37 7.83
C VAL A 559 5.55 31.14 8.35
N ASP A 560 6.23 30.23 9.03
CA ASP A 560 5.60 29.03 9.61
C ASP A 560 4.55 29.38 10.68
N ASN A 561 4.82 30.38 11.55
CA ASN A 561 3.89 30.81 12.61
C ASN A 561 2.71 31.67 12.13
N THR A 562 2.85 32.38 11.00
CA THR A 562 1.78 33.29 10.51
C THR A 562 0.65 32.49 9.84
N ASP A 563 1.00 31.41 9.15
CA ASP A 563 0.04 30.50 8.53
C ASP A 563 -0.70 29.63 9.58
N GLU A 564 -0.12 29.44 10.77
CA GLU A 564 -0.76 28.74 11.89
C GLU A 564 -1.96 29.52 12.48
N LYS A 565 -1.93 30.86 12.40
CA LYS A 565 -3.01 31.75 12.88
C LYS A 565 -4.18 31.92 11.91
N ASP A 566 -4.00 31.63 10.63
CA ASP A 566 -5.04 31.73 9.60
C ASP A 566 -5.85 30.42 9.42
N ARG A 567 -5.66 29.43 10.31
CA ARG A 567 -6.48 28.21 10.33
C ARG A 567 -7.87 28.49 10.93
N PRO A 568 -8.98 28.09 10.28
CA PRO A 568 -10.28 28.10 10.93
C PRO A 568 -10.27 27.10 12.09
N ALA A 569 -10.81 27.53 13.24
CA ALA A 569 -10.86 26.77 14.49
C ALA A 569 -11.67 25.47 14.39
#